data_AF-A0A7X3R405-F1
#
_entry.id   AF-A0A7X3R405-F1
#
_cell.length_a   1.000
_cell.length_b   1.000
_cell.length_c   1.000
_cell.angle_alpha   90.00
_cell.angle_beta   90.00
_cell.angle_gamma   90.00
#
_symmetry.space_group_name_H-M   'P 1'
#
loop_
_entity.id
_entity.type
_entity.pdbx_description
1 polymer ?
#
loop_
_entity_poly.entity_id
_entity_poly.type
_entity_poly.pdbx_seq_one_letter_code
_entity_poly.pdbx_strand_id
1 'polypeptide(L)'
;AEAAGELRRTVLDRLRQGEFEGCEALLDAMDDIYSLLVTIDFPDAMTGGLRRTTDQTRGILERTRGDLTMAIVQRRATPDS
;
A
#
# COMPACT_ATOMS: atom_id res chain seq x y z
N ALA A 1 7.03 8.60 2.60
CA ALA A 1 5.59 8.72 2.29
C ALA A 1 5.33 8.87 0.79
N GLU A 2 6.07 9.72 0.05
CA GLU A 2 5.84 9.96 -1.38
C GLU A 2 5.86 8.69 -2.24
N ALA A 3 6.88 7.82 -2.09
CA ALA A 3 6.96 6.55 -2.82
C ALA A 3 5.74 5.64 -2.58
N ALA A 4 5.32 5.47 -1.33
CA ALA A 4 4.12 4.70 -1.00
C ALA A 4 2.84 5.34 -1.55
N GLY A 5 2.79 6.67 -1.62
CA GLY A 5 1.71 7.40 -2.26
C GLY A 5 1.60 7.13 -3.77
N GLU A 6 2.73 7.10 -4.48
CA GLU A 6 2.76 6.81 -5.92
C GLU A 6 2.42 5.35 -6.23
N LEU A 7 2.88 4.41 -5.40
CA LEU A 7 2.47 3.01 -5.48
C LEU A 7 0.97 2.85 -5.25
N ARG A 8 0.40 3.51 -4.22
CA ARG A 8 -1.04 3.55 -4.00
C ARG A 8 -1.78 4.09 -5.23
N ARG A 9 -1.31 5.20 -5.80
CA ARG A 9 -1.93 5.79 -7.00
C ARG A 9 -1.95 4.77 -8.15
N THR A 10 -0.83 4.09 -8.38
CA THR A 10 -0.71 3.06 -9.41
C THR A 10 -1.69 1.90 -9.19
N VAL A 11 -1.82 1.42 -7.94
CA VAL A 11 -2.80 0.37 -7.60
C VAL A 11 -4.22 0.86 -7.88
N LEU A 12 -4.59 2.07 -7.41
CA LEU A 12 -5.93 2.60 -7.61
C LEU A 12 -6.26 2.84 -9.10
N ASP A 13 -5.28 3.26 -9.91
CA ASP A 13 -5.46 3.46 -11.34
C ASP A 13 -5.67 2.12 -12.07
N ARG A 14 -4.93 1.07 -11.70
CA ARG A 14 -5.16 -0.30 -12.20
C ARG A 14 -6.53 -0.85 -11.80
N LEU A 15 -6.91 -0.68 -10.53
CA LEU A 15 -8.22 -1.11 -10.03
C LEU A 15 -9.39 -0.45 -10.78
N ARG A 16 -9.27 0.84 -11.11
CA ARG A 16 -10.27 1.57 -11.93
C ARG A 16 -10.40 1.01 -13.35
N GLN A 17 -9.34 0.43 -13.88
CA GLN A 17 -9.31 -0.22 -15.20
C GLN A 17 -9.74 -1.69 -15.14
N GLY A 18 -10.04 -2.23 -13.95
CA GLY A 18 -10.32 -3.65 -13.76
C GLY A 18 -9.07 -4.53 -13.93
N GLU A 19 -7.87 -3.94 -13.90
CA GLU A 19 -6.60 -4.64 -13.99
C GLU A 19 -6.14 -5.01 -12.59
N PHE A 20 -6.10 -6.31 -12.30
CA PHE A 20 -5.68 -6.82 -10.98
C PHE A 20 -4.28 -7.43 -11.00
N GLU A 21 -3.75 -7.71 -12.19
CA GLU A 21 -2.41 -8.24 -12.35
C GLU A 21 -1.37 -7.23 -11.84
N GLY A 22 -0.41 -7.71 -11.07
CA GLY A 22 0.66 -6.89 -10.49
C GLY A 22 0.26 -6.01 -9.30
N CYS A 23 -1.02 -5.90 -8.95
CA CYS A 23 -1.45 -5.12 -7.78
C CYS A 23 -0.92 -5.67 -6.45
N GLU A 24 -0.84 -7.00 -6.31
CA GLU A 24 -0.24 -7.65 -5.13
C GLU A 24 1.27 -7.35 -5.06
N ALA A 25 2.00 -7.42 -6.18
CA ALA A 25 3.43 -7.08 -6.20
C ALA A 25 3.70 -5.61 -5.83
N LEU A 26 2.79 -4.70 -6.16
CA LEU A 26 2.85 -3.31 -5.73
C LEU A 26 2.61 -3.18 -4.21
N LEU A 27 1.69 -3.96 -3.64
CA LEU A 27 1.49 -4.02 -2.20
C LEU A 27 2.70 -4.59 -1.47
N ASP A 28 3.32 -5.65 -2.01
CA ASP A 28 4.54 -6.23 -1.45
C ASP A 28 5.68 -5.21 -1.44
N ALA A 29 5.87 -4.46 -2.54
CA ALA A 29 6.85 -3.39 -2.58
C ALA A 29 6.56 -2.27 -1.54
N MET A 30 5.30 -1.96 -1.27
CA MET A 30 4.92 -1.03 -0.19
C MET A 30 5.23 -1.60 1.19
N ASP A 31 5.06 -2.91 1.39
CA ASP A 31 5.36 -3.63 2.63
C ASP A 31 6.88 -3.68 2.89
N ASP A 32 7.69 -3.89 1.85
CA ASP A 32 9.15 -3.81 1.91
C ASP A 32 9.62 -2.41 2.33
N ILE A 33 9.03 -1.35 1.76
CA ILE A 33 9.33 0.04 2.14
C ILE A 33 9.01 0.27 3.61
N TYR A 34 7.84 -0.18 4.07
CA TYR A 34 7.44 -0.06 5.47
C TYR A 34 8.39 -0.84 6.40
N SER A 35 8.75 -2.07 6.04
CA SER A 35 9.68 -2.91 6.81
C SER A 35 11.06 -2.27 6.94
N LEU A 36 11.57 -1.66 5.87
CA LEU A 36 12.82 -0.91 5.90
C LEU A 36 12.72 0.30 6.83
N LEU A 37 11.65 1.09 6.74
CA LEU A 37 11.42 2.25 7.61
C LEU A 37 11.36 1.86 9.09
N VAL A 38 10.63 0.79 9.43
CA VAL A 38 10.55 0.28 10.81
C VAL A 38 11.91 -0.19 11.32
N THR A 39 12.71 -0.83 10.46
CA THR A 39 14.05 -1.31 10.81
C THR A 39 15.01 -0.14 11.09
N ILE A 40 14.89 0.97 10.34
CA ILE A 40 15.68 2.19 10.54
C ILE A 40 15.20 3.01 11.75
N ASP A 41 13.88 3.02 12.02
CA ASP A 41 13.30 3.69 13.19
C ASP A 41 13.73 3.07 14.52
N PHE A 42 13.95 1.75 14.57
CA PHE A 42 14.29 1.01 15.79
C PHE A 42 15.57 1.50 16.49
N PRO A 43 16.68 1.82 15.77
CA PRO A 43 17.85 2.45 16.37
C PRO A 43 17.73 3.97 16.57
N ASP A 44 16.84 4.67 15.86
CA ASP A 44 16.85 6.14 15.74
C ASP A 44 15.65 6.84 16.42
N ALA A 45 15.04 6.18 17.41
CA ALA A 45 13.83 6.62 18.14
C ALA A 45 13.91 8.02 18.78
N MET A 46 15.05 8.71 18.68
CA MET A 46 15.26 10.10 19.11
C MET A 46 14.95 11.15 18.04
N THR A 47 14.79 10.82 16.75
CA THR A 47 14.68 11.84 15.68
C THR A 47 13.26 12.32 15.37
N GLY A 48 12.21 11.65 15.86
CA GLY A 48 10.80 12.10 15.84
C GLY A 48 10.12 12.23 14.45
N GLY A 49 10.87 12.54 13.40
CA GLY A 49 10.39 12.73 12.02
C GLY A 49 10.19 11.43 11.25
N LEU A 50 11.02 10.41 11.52
CA LEU A 50 10.94 9.12 10.82
C LEU A 50 9.70 8.32 11.27
N ARG A 51 9.42 8.24 12.58
CA ARG A 51 8.17 7.66 13.11
C ARG A 51 6.91 8.21 12.44
N ARG A 52 6.81 9.53 12.26
CA ARG A 52 5.66 10.15 11.56
C ARG A 52 5.58 9.72 10.09
N THR A 53 6.71 9.49 9.44
CA THR A 53 6.77 9.02 8.04
C THR A 53 6.42 7.54 7.94
N THR A 54 6.83 6.74 8.91
CA THR A 54 6.51 5.31 9.04
C THR A 54 5.04 5.08 9.31
N ASP A 55 4.46 5.82 10.27
CA ASP A 55 3.02 5.79 10.55
C ASP A 55 2.19 6.20 9.32
N GLN A 56 2.61 7.25 8.60
CA GLN A 56 1.97 7.64 7.34
C GLN A 56 2.06 6.53 6.28
N THR A 57 3.23 5.93 6.12
CA THR A 57 3.46 4.86 5.14
C THR A 57 2.60 3.63 5.46
N ARG A 58 2.54 3.24 6.73
CA ARG A 58 1.66 2.18 7.23
C ARG A 58 0.20 2.45 6.92
N GLY A 59 -0.28 3.65 7.24
CA GLY A 59 -1.66 4.02 6.98
C GLY A 59 -2.01 4.04 5.49
N ILE A 60 -1.06 4.38 4.60
CA ILE A 60 -1.25 4.29 3.14
C ILE A 60 -1.34 2.82 2.72
N LEU A 61 -0.41 1.97 3.17
CA LEU A 61 -0.38 0.54 2.87
C LEU A 61 -1.67 -0.18 3.29
N GLU A 62 -2.10 0.02 4.54
CA GLU A 62 -3.30 -0.63 5.07
C GLU A 62 -4.56 -0.26 4.28
N ARG A 63 -4.71 1.04 3.93
CA ARG A 63 -5.82 1.50 3.09
C ARG A 63 -5.78 0.89 1.69
N THR A 64 -4.60 0.84 1.06
CA THR A 64 -4.46 0.29 -0.30
C THR A 64 -4.77 -1.20 -0.34
N ARG A 65 -4.36 -1.95 0.70
CA ARG A 65 -4.70 -3.36 0.86
C ARG A 65 -6.21 -3.56 1.01
N GLY A 66 -6.87 -2.69 1.79
CA GLY A 66 -8.33 -2.68 1.92
C GLY A 66 -9.03 -2.43 0.58
N ASP A 67 -8.59 -1.41 -0.17
CA ASP A 67 -9.14 -1.07 -1.48
C ASP A 67 -9.00 -2.24 -2.48
N LEU A 68 -7.83 -2.87 -2.57
CA LEU A 68 -7.59 -4.03 -3.44
C LEU A 68 -8.48 -5.22 -3.04
N THR A 69 -8.56 -5.51 -1.74
CA THR A 69 -9.40 -6.60 -1.22
C THR A 69 -10.86 -6.39 -1.60
N MET A 70 -11.38 -5.19 -1.38
CA MET A 70 -12.76 -4.84 -1.72
C MET A 70 -13.02 -4.98 -3.23
N ALA A 71 -12.11 -4.50 -4.07
CA ALA A 71 -12.24 -4.62 -5.52
C ALA A 71 -12.22 -6.08 -5.99
N ILE A 72 -11.36 -6.94 -5.41
CA ILE A 72 -11.32 -8.38 -5.73
C ILE A 72 -12.61 -9.07 -5.29
N VAL A 73 -13.12 -8.77 -4.10
CA VAL A 73 -14.38 -9.33 -3.59
C VAL A 73 -15.54 -8.92 -4.48
N GLN A 74 -15.62 -7.63 -4.84
CA GLN A 74 -16.66 -7.11 -5.72
C GLN A 74 -16.60 -7.75 -7.12
N ARG A 75 -15.41 -7.93 -7.69
CA ARG A 75 -15.22 -8.66 -8.95
C ARG A 75 -15.75 -10.08 -8.88
N ARG A 76 -15.50 -10.80 -7.78
CA ARG A 76 -16.01 -12.17 -7.59
C ARG A 76 -17.52 -12.22 -7.40
N ALA A 77 -18.08 -11.19 -6.77
CA ALA A 77 -19.52 -11.08 -6.51
C ALA A 77 -20.34 -10.68 -7.74
N THR A 78 -19.69 -10.22 -8.80
CA THR A 78 -20.32 -9.87 -10.08
C THR A 78 -19.74 -10.77 -11.17
N PRO A 79 -20.20 -12.04 -11.29
CA PRO A 79 -19.83 -12.84 -12.45
C PRO A 79 -20.40 -12.15 -13.69
N ASP A 80 -19.58 -12.03 -14.74
CA ASP A 80 -19.90 -11.36 -16.00
C ASP A 80 -21.36 -11.57 -16.43
N SER A 81 -22.05 -10.45 -16.66
CA SER A 81 -23.39 -10.39 -17.28
C SER A 81 -23.26 -10.48 -18.80
#